data_AF-A0A0B8P7F4-F1
#
_entry.id   AF-A0A0B8P7F4-F1
#
_cell.length_a   1.000
_cell.length_b   1.000
_cell.length_c   1.000
_cell.angle_alpha   90.00
_cell.angle_beta   90.00
_cell.angle_gamma   90.00
#
_symmetry.space_group_name_H-M   'P 1'
#
loop_
_entity.id
_entity.type
_entity.pdbx_description
1 polymer ?
#
loop_
_entity_poly.entity_id
_entity_poly.type
_entity_poly.pdbx_seq_one_letter_code
_entity_poly.pdbx_strand_id
1 'polypeptide(L)'
;MTVVGLAIAQFGMVDKFTAFLTLLGVTIAPSAGVYLAQYYFIDKNEFNFERIEQAPAWLVKGLVAWAFGSAISACTAGEFFNLFSLTSISAIDGILASFVAYFVLVKVGATQKKKEIAGVN
;
A
#
# COMPACT_ATOMS: atom_id res chain seq x y z
N MET A 1 4.62 13.86 -20.63
CA MET A 1 5.23 12.74 -19.87
C MET A 1 6.74 12.89 -19.73
N THR A 2 7.49 13.29 -20.76
CA THR A 2 8.96 13.45 -20.70
C THR A 2 9.44 14.66 -19.88
N VAL A 3 8.68 15.75 -19.85
CA VAL A 3 9.07 16.99 -19.16
C VAL A 3 9.24 16.79 -17.64
N VAL A 4 8.37 16.00 -17.01
CA VAL A 4 8.44 15.74 -15.56
C VAL A 4 9.67 14.89 -15.21
N GLY A 5 9.94 13.84 -16.00
CA GLY A 5 11.12 13.00 -15.82
C GLY A 5 12.42 13.79 -16.02
N LEU A 6 12.45 14.69 -17.02
CA LEU A 6 13.59 15.57 -17.27
C LEU A 6 13.79 16.58 -16.13
N ALA A 7 12.70 17.16 -15.60
CA ALA A 7 12.77 18.05 -14.45
C ALA A 7 13.35 17.34 -13.23
N ILE A 8 12.85 16.15 -12.89
CA ILE A 8 13.37 15.34 -11.77
C ILE A 8 14.86 15.02 -11.96
N ALA A 9 15.27 14.64 -13.19
CA ALA A 9 16.67 14.38 -13.50
C ALA A 9 17.58 15.62 -13.31
N GLN A 10 17.10 16.80 -13.72
CA GLN A 10 17.82 18.07 -13.60
C GLN A 10 17.91 18.55 -12.13
N PHE A 11 16.95 18.20 -11.28
CA PHE A 11 16.89 18.61 -9.87
C PHE A 11 17.77 17.77 -8.93
N GLY A 12 18.80 17.08 -9.44
CA GLY A 12 19.77 16.37 -8.60
C GLY A 12 19.37 14.94 -8.23
N MET A 13 18.53 14.28 -9.03
CA MET A 13 18.25 12.84 -8.87
C MET A 13 19.54 12.01 -8.86
N VAL A 14 20.55 12.40 -9.65
CA VAL A 14 21.84 11.70 -9.69
C VAL A 14 22.59 11.85 -8.36
N ASP A 15 22.57 13.04 -7.76
CA ASP A 15 23.21 13.33 -6.48
C ASP A 15 22.48 12.69 -5.29
N LYS A 16 21.18 12.40 -5.45
CA LYS A 16 20.29 11.79 -4.43
C LYS A 16 19.66 10.50 -4.93
N PHE A 17 20.43 9.70 -5.65
CA PHE A 17 19.92 8.50 -6.33
C PHE A 17 19.33 7.48 -5.36
N THR A 18 19.98 7.24 -4.22
CA THR A 18 19.46 6.35 -3.17
C THR A 18 18.16 6.85 -2.57
N ALA A 19 18.00 8.16 -2.37
CA ALA A 19 16.77 8.72 -1.83
C ALA A 19 15.61 8.58 -2.83
N PHE A 20 15.91 8.74 -4.12
CA PHE A 20 14.96 8.47 -5.19
C PHE A 20 14.54 6.99 -5.23
N LEU A 21 15.49 6.05 -5.17
CA LEU A 21 15.16 4.63 -5.10
C LEU A 21 14.37 4.28 -3.83
N THR A 22 14.67 4.93 -2.71
CA THR A 22 13.94 4.76 -1.45
C THR A 22 12.51 5.28 -1.58
N LEU A 23 12.30 6.44 -2.21
CA LEU A 23 10.95 6.96 -2.50
C LEU A 23 10.13 5.96 -3.32
N LEU A 24 10.74 5.40 -4.37
CA LEU A 24 10.10 4.37 -5.18
C LEU A 24 9.79 3.12 -4.35
N GLY A 25 10.72 2.66 -3.52
CA GLY A 25 10.51 1.49 -2.65
C GLY A 25 9.37 1.70 -1.66
N VAL A 26 9.37 2.84 -0.96
CA VAL A 26 8.35 3.24 0.02
C VAL A 26 6.96 3.35 -0.60
N THR A 27 6.87 3.69 -1.89
CA THR A 27 5.59 3.90 -2.58
C THR A 27 5.10 2.62 -3.27
N ILE A 28 6.00 1.88 -3.91
CA ILE A 28 5.67 0.69 -4.72
C ILE A 28 5.47 -0.53 -3.81
N ALA A 29 6.34 -0.75 -2.83
CA ALA A 29 6.31 -1.97 -2.01
C ALA A 29 4.98 -2.15 -1.24
N PRO A 30 4.39 -1.12 -0.59
CA PRO A 30 3.12 -1.29 0.12
C PRO A 30 1.96 -1.75 -0.79
N SER A 31 2.01 -1.48 -2.09
CA SER A 31 0.98 -1.98 -3.02
C SER A 31 0.97 -3.51 -3.06
N ALA A 32 2.14 -4.15 -3.03
CA ALA A 32 2.27 -5.61 -2.98
C ALA A 32 1.63 -6.19 -1.71
N GLY A 33 1.76 -5.52 -0.56
CA GLY A 33 1.13 -5.95 0.69
C GLY A 33 -0.39 -5.99 0.61
N VAL A 34 -1.02 -5.01 -0.05
CA VAL A 34 -2.47 -4.99 -0.29
C VAL A 34 -2.90 -6.16 -1.18
N TYR A 35 -2.17 -6.41 -2.28
CA TYR A 35 -2.45 -7.53 -3.17
C TYR A 35 -2.30 -8.88 -2.46
N LEU A 36 -1.25 -9.06 -1.66
CA LEU A 36 -1.03 -10.28 -0.88
C LEU A 36 -2.18 -10.55 0.09
N ALA A 37 -2.64 -9.51 0.80
CA ALA A 37 -3.77 -9.64 1.72
C ALA A 37 -5.05 -10.01 0.98
N GLN A 38 -5.32 -9.37 -0.17
CA GLN A 38 -6.51 -9.68 -0.98
C GLN A 38 -6.47 -11.12 -1.52
N TYR A 39 -5.35 -11.52 -2.11
CA TYR A 39 -5.21 -12.80 -2.80
C TYR A 39 -5.19 -14.00 -1.83
N TYR A 40 -4.38 -13.94 -0.77
CA TYR A 40 -4.20 -15.09 0.12
C TYR A 40 -5.26 -15.20 1.21
N PHE A 41 -5.81 -14.09 1.71
CA PHE A 41 -6.61 -14.09 2.94
C PHE A 41 -8.06 -13.67 2.77
N ILE A 42 -8.41 -12.93 1.72
CA ILE A 42 -9.77 -12.41 1.53
C ILE A 42 -10.49 -13.22 0.46
N ASP A 43 -10.13 -13.03 -0.80
CA ASP A 43 -10.77 -13.73 -1.91
C ASP A 43 -9.86 -13.75 -3.12
N LYS A 44 -9.29 -14.92 -3.39
CA LYS A 44 -8.51 -15.19 -4.61
C LYS A 44 -9.36 -15.10 -5.87
N ASN A 45 -10.68 -15.33 -5.79
CA ASN A 45 -11.56 -15.37 -6.95
C ASN A 45 -11.86 -13.97 -7.52
N GLU A 46 -11.60 -12.90 -6.75
CA GLU A 46 -11.62 -11.52 -7.25
C GLU A 46 -10.61 -11.31 -8.39
N PHE A 47 -9.58 -12.16 -8.50
CA PHE A 47 -8.59 -12.10 -9.57
C PHE A 47 -8.91 -13.00 -10.78
N ASN A 48 -10.09 -13.64 -10.81
CA ASN A 48 -10.55 -14.34 -12.02
C ASN A 48 -10.99 -13.33 -13.09
N PHE A 49 -10.79 -13.69 -14.36
CA PHE A 49 -11.08 -12.82 -15.50
C PHE A 49 -12.51 -12.27 -15.48
N GLU A 50 -13.52 -13.10 -15.16
CA GLU A 50 -14.92 -12.67 -15.15
C GLU A 50 -15.24 -11.67 -14.03
N ARG A 51 -14.49 -11.69 -12.92
CA ARG A 51 -14.72 -10.83 -11.76
C ARG A 51 -13.89 -9.56 -11.79
N ILE A 52 -12.68 -9.61 -12.35
CA ILE A 52 -11.86 -8.41 -12.59
C ILE A 52 -12.62 -7.41 -13.46
N GLU A 53 -13.34 -7.88 -14.48
CA GLU A 53 -14.10 -7.01 -15.39
C GLU A 53 -15.28 -6.32 -14.68
N GLN A 54 -15.78 -6.92 -13.60
CA GLN A 54 -16.84 -6.36 -12.76
C GLN A 54 -16.30 -5.63 -11.52
N ALA A 55 -14.98 -5.65 -11.31
CA ALA A 55 -14.37 -5.03 -10.14
C ALA A 55 -14.51 -3.50 -10.21
N PRO A 56 -14.78 -2.84 -9.07
CA PRO A 56 -14.85 -1.39 -9.05
C PRO A 56 -13.50 -0.79 -9.41
N ALA A 57 -13.52 0.26 -10.24
CA ALA A 57 -12.29 0.95 -10.67
C ALA A 57 -11.44 1.48 -9.51
N TRP A 58 -12.05 1.74 -8.35
CA TRP A 58 -11.39 2.27 -7.16
C TRP A 58 -11.75 1.46 -5.91
N LEU A 59 -10.77 0.76 -5.36
CA LEU A 59 -10.88 0.10 -4.06
C LEU A 59 -10.34 1.04 -2.96
N VAL A 60 -11.22 1.92 -2.46
CA VAL A 60 -10.88 2.94 -1.46
C VAL A 60 -10.18 2.33 -0.23
N LYS A 61 -10.60 1.14 0.22
CA LYS A 61 -9.96 0.42 1.33
C LYS A 61 -8.50 0.04 1.02
N GLY A 62 -8.24 -0.36 -0.22
CA GLY A 62 -6.89 -0.70 -0.70
C GLY A 62 -6.00 0.53 -0.76
N LEU A 63 -6.52 1.65 -1.24
CA LEU A 63 -5.81 2.93 -1.27
C LEU A 63 -5.47 3.45 0.11
N VAL A 64 -6.40 3.37 1.07
CA VAL A 64 -6.14 3.77 2.46
C VAL A 64 -5.08 2.88 3.09
N ALA A 65 -5.15 1.56 2.89
CA ALA A 65 -4.13 0.64 3.39
C ALA A 65 -2.76 0.87 2.76
N TRP A 66 -2.71 1.14 1.45
CA TRP A 66 -1.48 1.50 0.74
C TRP A 66 -0.88 2.81 1.26
N ALA A 67 -1.68 3.86 1.44
CA ALA A 67 -1.22 5.14 1.96
C ALA A 67 -0.66 4.99 3.37
N PHE A 68 -1.32 4.18 4.21
CA PHE A 68 -0.85 3.89 5.56
C PHE A 68 0.47 3.10 5.56
N GLY A 69 0.60 2.07 4.73
CA GLY A 69 1.84 1.32 4.60
C GLY A 69 2.99 2.17 4.03
N SER A 70 2.69 3.07 3.09
CA SER A 70 3.67 4.02 2.55
C SER A 70 4.11 5.03 3.60
N ALA A 71 3.21 5.53 4.43
CA ALA A 71 3.55 6.42 5.54
C ALA A 71 4.47 5.72 6.56
N ILE A 72 4.14 4.49 6.95
CA ILE A 72 4.99 3.71 7.87
C ILE A 72 6.36 3.44 7.24
N SER A 73 6.40 3.01 5.98
CA SER A 73 7.64 2.77 5.25
C SER A 73 8.49 4.04 5.12
N ALA A 74 7.88 5.21 4.89
CA ALA A 74 8.58 6.50 4.88
C ALA A 74 9.16 6.86 6.27
N CYS A 75 8.44 6.54 7.34
CA CYS A 75 8.89 6.75 8.71
C CYS A 75 10.06 5.85 9.10
N THR A 76 10.12 4.62 8.56
CA THR A 76 11.23 3.66 8.82
C THR A 76 12.38 3.78 7.84
N ALA A 77 12.21 4.51 6.74
CA ALA A 77 13.26 4.71 5.76
C ALA A 77 14.38 5.61 6.31
N GLY A 78 15.62 5.11 6.22
CA GLY A 78 16.79 5.80 6.75
C GLY A 78 17.13 7.12 6.05
N GLU A 79 16.80 7.24 4.76
CA GLU A 79 16.99 8.47 3.96
C GLU A 79 15.92 9.55 4.23
N PHE A 80 14.86 9.23 4.98
CA PHE A 80 13.76 10.13 5.29
C PHE A 80 13.72 10.49 6.78
N PHE A 81 12.86 9.81 7.56
CA PHE A 81 12.63 10.16 8.97
C PHE A 81 13.41 9.30 9.96
N ASN A 82 13.85 8.10 9.59
CA ASN A 82 14.65 7.17 10.42
C ASN A 82 14.18 7.08 11.89
N LEU A 83 12.86 7.06 12.12
CA LEU A 83 12.29 7.13 13.47
C LEU A 83 12.31 5.77 14.17
N PHE A 84 12.14 4.68 13.40
CA PHE A 84 12.09 3.30 13.89
C PHE A 84 12.64 2.35 12.83
N SER A 85 13.34 1.29 13.24
CA SER A 85 13.74 0.19 12.37
C SER A 85 13.08 -1.09 12.86
N LEU A 86 12.11 -1.61 12.10
CA LEU A 86 11.42 -2.87 12.42
C LEU A 86 12.20 -4.07 11.87
N THR A 87 12.58 -4.04 10.59
CA THR A 87 13.31 -5.13 9.92
C THR A 87 14.61 -4.69 9.24
N SER A 88 15.07 -3.45 9.48
CA SER A 88 16.17 -2.77 8.78
C SER A 88 15.91 -2.46 7.29
N ILE A 89 14.83 -2.98 6.68
CA ILE A 89 14.45 -2.72 5.29
C ILE A 89 13.05 -2.10 5.26
N SER A 90 13.02 -0.78 5.07
CA SER A 90 11.77 0.01 5.05
C SER A 90 10.71 -0.49 4.06
N ALA A 91 11.11 -1.04 2.91
CA ALA A 91 10.16 -1.62 1.95
C ALA A 91 9.40 -2.83 2.52
N ILE A 92 10.05 -3.66 3.33
CA ILE A 92 9.42 -4.82 3.98
C ILE A 92 8.43 -4.34 5.04
N ASP A 93 8.81 -3.33 5.83
CA ASP A 93 7.93 -2.73 6.84
C ASP A 93 6.66 -2.17 6.17
N GLY A 94 6.80 -1.53 5.00
CA GLY A 94 5.69 -1.02 4.20
C GLY A 94 4.73 -2.11 3.71
N ILE A 95 5.28 -3.22 3.20
CA ILE A 95 4.50 -4.40 2.76
C ILE A 95 3.70 -4.97 3.95
N LEU A 96 4.36 -5.17 5.08
CA LEU A 96 3.72 -5.73 6.27
C LEU A 96 2.64 -4.80 6.82
N ALA A 97 2.93 -3.50 6.90
CA ALA A 97 1.99 -2.50 7.38
C ALA A 97 0.74 -2.41 6.49
N SER A 98 0.90 -2.33 5.17
CA SER A 98 -0.26 -2.27 4.26
C SER A 98 -1.05 -3.58 4.25
N PHE A 99 -0.37 -4.73 4.33
CA PHE A 99 -1.00 -6.03 4.43
C PHE A 99 -1.91 -6.12 5.67
N VAL A 100 -1.38 -5.79 6.85
CA VAL A 100 -2.14 -5.82 8.10
C VAL A 100 -3.27 -4.79 8.08
N ALA A 101 -3.00 -3.56 7.63
CA ALA A 101 -4.00 -2.51 7.53
C ALA A 101 -5.17 -2.91 6.62
N TYR A 102 -4.86 -3.47 5.44
CA TYR A 102 -5.89 -3.91 4.50
C TYR A 102 -6.71 -5.07 5.06
N PHE A 103 -6.05 -6.06 5.67
CA PHE A 103 -6.72 -7.19 6.30
C PHE A 103 -7.69 -6.75 7.40
N VAL A 104 -7.26 -5.82 8.27
CA VAL A 104 -8.10 -5.25 9.33
C VAL A 104 -9.27 -4.46 8.74
N LEU A 105 -9.03 -3.58 7.76
CA LEU A 105 -10.08 -2.77 7.14
C LEU A 105 -11.16 -3.61 6.46
N VAL A 106 -10.77 -4.69 5.77
CA VAL A 106 -11.73 -5.59 5.12
C VAL A 106 -12.50 -6.40 6.14
N LYS A 107 -11.85 -6.94 7.18
CA LYS A 107 -12.52 -7.74 8.23
C LYS A 107 -13.46 -6.88 9.10
N VAL A 108 -13.04 -5.69 9.50
CA VAL A 108 -13.87 -4.73 10.23
C VAL A 108 -15.04 -4.27 9.36
N GLY A 109 -14.79 -3.95 8.08
CA GLY A 109 -15.84 -3.57 7.13
C GLY A 109 -16.86 -4.69 6.86
N ALA A 110 -16.45 -5.96 6.84
CA ALA A 110 -17.36 -7.10 6.73
C ALA A 110 -18.24 -7.26 7.98
N THR A 111 -17.67 -6.96 9.16
CA THR A 111 -18.40 -7.01 10.44
C THR A 111 -19.48 -5.92 10.52
N GLN A 112 -19.17 -4.71 10.04
CA GLN A 112 -20.12 -3.59 9.99
C GLN A 112 -21.31 -3.89 9.08
N LYS A 113 -21.04 -4.41 7.87
CA LYS A 113 -22.09 -4.78 6.90
C LYS A 113 -23.04 -5.85 7.47
N LYS A 114 -22.50 -6.83 8.21
CA LYS A 114 -23.31 -7.85 8.89
C LYS A 114 -24.17 -7.27 10.02
N LYS A 115 -23.67 -6.26 10.75
CA LYS A 115 -24.39 -5.59 11.84
C LYS A 115 -25.56 -4.74 11.32
N GLU A 116 -25.37 -4.06 10.20
CA GLU A 116 -26.39 -3.26 9.53
C GLU A 116 -27.52 -4.12 8.96
N ILE A 117 -27.17 -5.26 8.33
CA ILE A 117 -28.15 -6.23 7.79
C ILE A 117 -28.88 -6.98 8.92
N ALA A 118 -28.25 -7.17 10.08
CA ALA A 118 -28.84 -7.83 11.24
C ALA A 118 -29.76 -6.92 12.09
N GLY A 119 -29.98 -5.66 11.68
CA GLY A 119 -31.00 -4.80 12.29
C GLY A 119 -30.82 -4.53 13.79
N VAL A 120 -29.58 -4.40 14.26
CA VAL A 120 -29.31 -3.99 15.64
C VAL A 120 -28.88 -2.52 15.65
N ASN A 121 -29.89 -1.65 15.69
CA ASN A 121 -29.78 -0.32 16.31
C ASN A 121 -30.29 -0.44 17.74
#